data_AF-A0A3A5UPM9-F1
#
_entry.id   AF-A0A3A5UPM9-F1
#
_cell.length_a   1.000
_cell.length_b   1.000
_cell.length_c   1.000
_cell.angle_alpha   90.00
_cell.angle_beta   90.00
_cell.angle_gamma   90.00
#
_symmetry.space_group_name_H-M   'P 1'
#
loop_
_entity.id
_entity.type
_entity.pdbx_description
1 polymer ?
#
loop_
_entity_poly.entity_id
_entity_poly.type
_entity_poly.pdbx_seq_one_letter_code
_entity_poly.pdbx_strand_id
1 'polypeptide(L)'
;MDLPDEGDFDSENLTESYRLQIEKAIEIESQKRILENNNPQELSRLQKLSLINLHNNSDDDLIPALMSRLGPVRAALDGHGGSIVIDSSSVENLNNGKLALSLVLNLDGACISCGAAPGTLQGIQDDLLADNEIISVQFSSSMLEWFSDLQRDFVLKHGGVSFV
;
A
#
# COMPACT_ATOMS: atom_id res chain seq x y z
N MET A 1 0.22 40.55 -29.86
CA MET A 1 0.06 39.28 -30.61
C MET A 1 0.95 38.32 -29.88
N ASP A 2 0.39 37.66 -28.87
CA ASP A 2 1.13 36.71 -28.04
C ASP A 2 1.26 35.42 -28.82
N LEU A 3 2.50 34.99 -29.04
CA LEU A 3 2.81 33.71 -29.66
C LEU A 3 2.47 32.60 -28.65
N PRO A 4 1.89 31.47 -29.07
CA PRO A 4 1.77 30.31 -28.22
C PRO A 4 3.17 29.75 -27.93
N ASP A 5 3.41 29.42 -26.67
CA ASP A 5 4.60 28.72 -26.21
C ASP A 5 4.55 27.27 -26.74
N GLU A 6 5.19 27.02 -27.90
CA GLU A 6 5.30 25.69 -28.51
C GLU A 6 6.25 24.75 -27.75
N GLY A 7 6.84 25.19 -26.62
CA GLY A 7 7.82 24.41 -25.85
C GLY A 7 7.24 23.46 -24.79
N ASP A 8 5.98 23.61 -24.39
CA ASP A 8 5.44 22.98 -23.17
C ASP A 8 4.67 21.66 -23.46
N PHE A 9 3.94 21.61 -24.58
CA PHE A 9 3.07 20.47 -24.94
C PHE A 9 3.83 19.18 -25.26
N ASP A 10 4.99 19.26 -25.91
CA ASP A 10 5.79 18.08 -26.27
C ASP A 10 6.59 17.53 -25.07
N SER A 11 7.01 18.39 -24.13
CA SER A 11 7.73 17.95 -22.92
C SER A 11 6.83 17.29 -21.90
N GLU A 12 5.60 17.77 -21.70
CA GLU A 12 4.63 17.14 -20.79
C GLU A 12 4.23 15.75 -21.32
N ASN A 13 3.96 15.63 -22.63
CA ASN A 13 3.63 14.35 -23.26
C ASN A 13 4.77 13.33 -23.11
N LEU A 14 6.01 13.78 -23.32
CA LEU A 14 7.19 12.93 -23.18
C LEU A 14 7.40 12.50 -21.72
N THR A 15 7.26 13.42 -20.76
CA THR A 15 7.38 13.15 -19.32
C THR A 15 6.37 12.11 -18.87
N GLU A 16 5.11 12.27 -19.27
CA GLU A 16 4.04 11.31 -18.99
C GLU A 16 4.33 9.94 -19.62
N SER A 17 4.81 9.91 -20.86
CA SER A 17 5.19 8.64 -21.52
C SER A 17 6.31 7.90 -20.78
N TYR A 18 7.28 8.63 -20.23
CA TYR A 18 8.36 8.05 -19.44
C TYR A 18 7.86 7.57 -18.09
N ARG A 19 6.98 8.33 -17.43
CA ARG A 19 6.35 7.92 -16.17
C ARG A 19 5.66 6.56 -16.31
N LEU A 20 4.81 6.42 -17.33
CA LEU A 20 4.09 5.16 -17.60
C LEU A 20 5.04 3.99 -17.92
N GLN A 21 6.12 4.24 -18.66
CA GLN A 21 7.13 3.21 -18.95
C GLN A 21 7.86 2.75 -17.67
N ILE A 22 8.22 3.69 -16.81
CA ILE A 22 8.88 3.42 -15.53
C ILE A 22 7.94 2.65 -14.60
N GLU A 23 6.69 3.10 -14.45
CA GLU A 23 5.67 2.41 -13.64
C GLU A 23 5.51 0.96 -14.08
N LYS A 24 5.35 0.72 -15.39
CA LYS A 24 5.25 -0.62 -15.94
C LYS A 24 6.50 -1.46 -15.70
N ALA A 25 7.69 -0.88 -15.83
CA ALA A 25 8.94 -1.59 -15.57
C ALA A 25 9.08 -1.97 -14.08
N ILE A 26 8.71 -1.06 -13.18
CA ILE A 26 8.68 -1.30 -11.72
C ILE A 26 7.69 -2.42 -11.41
N GLU A 27 6.50 -2.39 -11.99
CA GLU A 27 5.48 -3.40 -11.76
C GLU A 27 5.96 -4.81 -12.18
N ILE A 28 6.52 -4.93 -13.39
CA ILE A 28 7.05 -6.21 -13.90
C ILE A 28 8.16 -6.77 -13.00
N GLU A 29 9.15 -5.94 -12.65
CA GLU A 29 10.26 -6.37 -11.80
C GLU A 29 9.79 -6.70 -10.38
N SER A 30 8.84 -5.94 -9.84
CA SER A 30 8.29 -6.20 -8.51
C SER A 30 7.51 -7.52 -8.47
N GLN A 31 6.65 -7.78 -9.46
CA GLN A 31 5.93 -9.04 -9.58
C GLN A 31 6.88 -10.23 -9.68
N LYS A 32 7.97 -10.10 -10.45
CA LYS A 32 9.01 -11.12 -10.54
C LYS A 32 9.61 -11.43 -9.17
N ARG A 33 10.03 -10.42 -8.40
CA ARG A 33 10.61 -10.60 -7.06
C ARG A 33 9.63 -11.24 -6.07
N ILE A 34 8.35 -10.86 -6.14
CA ILE A 34 7.31 -11.45 -5.29
C ILE A 34 7.21 -12.96 -5.57
N LEU A 35 7.17 -13.36 -6.84
CA LEU A 35 7.08 -14.77 -7.24
C LEU A 35 8.35 -15.58 -6.96
N GLU A 36 9.52 -14.94 -6.91
CA GLU A 36 10.78 -15.60 -6.51
C GLU A 36 10.80 -15.93 -5.01
N ASN A 37 10.19 -15.09 -4.18
CA ASN A 37 10.20 -15.23 -2.72
C ASN A 37 8.96 -15.92 -2.13
N ASN A 38 7.87 -16.00 -2.89
CA ASN A 38 6.59 -16.49 -2.39
C ASN A 38 6.04 -17.60 -3.30
N ASN A 39 5.38 -18.59 -2.69
CA ASN A 39 4.75 -19.68 -3.43
C ASN A 39 3.52 -19.17 -4.23
N PRO A 40 3.49 -19.30 -5.58
CA PRO A 40 2.39 -18.78 -6.39
C PRO A 40 1.02 -19.40 -6.09
N GLN A 41 0.99 -20.69 -5.78
CA GLN A 41 -0.25 -21.39 -5.42
C GLN A 41 -0.80 -20.86 -4.09
N GLU A 42 0.09 -20.57 -3.16
CA GLU A 42 -0.29 -20.02 -1.86
C GLU A 42 -0.78 -18.57 -1.97
N LEU A 43 -0.10 -17.73 -2.75
CA LEU A 43 -0.58 -16.38 -3.06
C LEU A 43 -1.98 -16.41 -3.67
N SER A 44 -2.23 -17.31 -4.62
CA SER A 44 -3.55 -17.46 -5.23
C SER A 44 -4.61 -17.96 -4.25
N ARG A 45 -4.24 -18.82 -3.29
CA ARG A 45 -5.13 -19.24 -2.19
C ARG A 45 -5.48 -18.04 -1.32
N LEU A 46 -4.47 -17.33 -0.82
CA LEU A 46 -4.61 -16.17 0.06
C LEU A 46 -5.47 -15.08 -0.59
N GLN A 47 -5.23 -14.74 -1.85
CA GLN A 47 -6.00 -13.75 -2.62
C GLN A 47 -7.49 -14.07 -2.76
N LYS A 48 -7.89 -15.34 -2.60
CA LYS A 48 -9.29 -15.78 -2.69
C LYS A 48 -10.00 -15.84 -1.34
N LEU A 49 -9.26 -15.74 -0.23
CA LEU A 49 -9.87 -15.75 1.10
C LEU A 49 -10.63 -14.43 1.33
N SER A 50 -11.78 -14.53 1.99
CA SER A 50 -12.51 -13.36 2.47
C SER A 50 -11.82 -12.82 3.71
N LEU A 51 -11.39 -11.56 3.64
CA LEU A 51 -10.73 -10.84 4.72
C LEU A 51 -11.67 -10.68 5.92
N ILE A 52 -12.96 -10.47 5.67
CA ILE A 52 -13.97 -10.35 6.73
C ILE A 52 -14.08 -11.65 7.51
N ASN A 53 -14.08 -12.80 6.81
CA ASN A 53 -14.11 -14.10 7.47
C ASN A 53 -12.83 -14.37 8.26
N LEU A 54 -11.66 -14.03 7.71
CA LEU A 54 -10.38 -14.16 8.42
C LEU A 54 -10.34 -13.30 9.69
N HIS A 55 -10.81 -12.05 9.61
CA HIS A 55 -10.91 -11.15 10.76
C HIS A 55 -11.85 -11.70 11.84
N ASN A 56 -13.08 -12.11 11.47
CA ASN A 56 -14.07 -12.61 12.42
C ASN A 56 -13.63 -13.89 13.14
N ASN A 57 -12.85 -14.74 12.46
CA ASN A 57 -12.34 -15.99 13.03
C ASN A 57 -10.99 -15.81 13.75
N SER A 58 -10.42 -14.60 13.75
CA SER A 58 -9.06 -14.33 14.25
C SER A 58 -8.03 -15.29 13.64
N ASP A 59 -8.11 -15.47 12.31
CA ASP A 59 -7.27 -16.39 11.55
C ASP A 59 -5.88 -15.79 11.32
N ASP A 60 -4.84 -16.60 11.50
CA ASP A 60 -3.44 -16.22 11.29
C ASP A 60 -3.15 -15.86 9.82
N ASP A 61 -4.00 -16.30 8.88
CA ASP A 61 -3.90 -15.97 7.47
C ASP A 61 -4.30 -14.52 7.14
N LEU A 62 -4.85 -13.73 8.08
CA LEU A 62 -5.30 -12.35 7.80
C LEU A 62 -4.18 -11.44 7.28
N ILE A 63 -3.03 -11.41 7.97
CA ILE A 63 -1.89 -10.59 7.54
C ILE A 63 -1.30 -11.10 6.21
N PRO A 64 -1.01 -12.41 6.04
CA PRO A 64 -0.62 -12.98 4.75
C PRO A 64 -1.61 -12.65 3.61
N ALA A 65 -2.90 -12.69 3.90
CA ALA A 65 -3.93 -12.33 2.93
C ALA A 65 -3.83 -10.84 2.55
N LEU A 66 -3.80 -9.91 3.50
CA LEU A 66 -3.63 -8.48 3.19
C LEU A 66 -2.34 -8.23 2.39
N MET A 67 -1.23 -8.82 2.81
CA MET A 67 0.04 -8.68 2.09
C MET A 67 -0.01 -9.23 0.67
N SER A 68 -0.83 -10.24 0.39
CA SER A 68 -0.99 -10.79 -0.98
C SER A 68 -1.81 -9.90 -1.91
N ARG A 69 -2.46 -8.84 -1.41
CA ARG A 69 -3.16 -7.82 -2.22
C ARG A 69 -2.22 -6.70 -2.66
N LEU A 70 -1.09 -6.55 -1.99
CA LEU A 70 -0.11 -5.51 -2.28
C LEU A 70 0.63 -5.79 -3.59
N GLY A 71 0.85 -4.73 -4.37
CA GLY A 71 1.56 -4.74 -5.63
C GLY A 71 3.05 -4.45 -5.45
N PRO A 72 3.62 -3.44 -6.14
CA PRO A 72 5.05 -3.13 -6.06
C PRO A 72 5.60 -2.94 -4.64
N VAL A 73 4.77 -2.41 -3.73
CA VAL A 73 5.17 -2.19 -2.33
C VAL A 73 5.48 -3.52 -1.61
N ARG A 74 4.79 -4.62 -1.94
CA ARG A 74 5.09 -5.94 -1.36
C ARG A 74 6.54 -6.34 -1.60
N ALA A 75 7.06 -6.13 -2.80
CA ALA A 75 8.44 -6.48 -3.15
C ALA A 75 9.45 -5.69 -2.29
N ALA A 76 9.15 -4.43 -1.97
CA ALA A 76 9.97 -3.61 -1.09
C ALA A 76 9.90 -4.06 0.37
N LEU A 77 8.70 -4.41 0.86
CA LEU A 77 8.49 -4.95 2.20
C LEU A 77 9.24 -6.28 2.38
N ASP A 78 9.07 -7.23 1.45
CA ASP A 78 9.77 -8.52 1.46
C ASP A 78 11.29 -8.33 1.41
N GLY A 79 11.79 -7.42 0.55
CA GLY A 79 13.22 -7.17 0.37
C GLY A 79 13.92 -6.57 1.60
N HIS A 80 13.19 -5.86 2.46
CA HIS A 80 13.71 -5.31 3.71
C HIS A 80 13.28 -6.11 4.94
N GLY A 81 12.60 -7.25 4.76
CA GLY A 81 12.10 -8.07 5.87
C GLY A 81 11.08 -7.34 6.75
N GLY A 82 10.26 -6.46 6.14
CA GLY A 82 9.15 -5.82 6.82
C GLY A 82 7.80 -6.43 6.45
N SER A 83 6.80 -6.11 7.26
CA SER A 83 5.40 -6.49 7.04
C SER A 83 4.49 -5.35 7.45
N ILE A 84 3.21 -5.45 7.09
CA ILE A 84 2.16 -4.69 7.76
C ILE A 84 1.76 -5.41 9.06
N VAL A 85 1.29 -4.62 10.03
CA VAL A 85 0.66 -5.06 11.27
C VAL A 85 -0.68 -4.36 11.40
N ILE A 86 -1.66 -5.01 12.01
CA ILE A 86 -2.98 -4.42 12.25
C ILE A 86 -3.01 -3.95 13.70
N ASP A 87 -2.97 -2.65 13.93
CA ASP A 87 -3.12 -2.07 15.28
C ASP A 87 -4.58 -2.08 15.72
N SER A 88 -5.50 -1.78 14.80
CA SER A 88 -6.93 -1.98 15.03
C SER A 88 -7.66 -2.27 13.73
N SER A 89 -8.77 -2.99 13.82
CA SER A 89 -9.65 -3.25 12.69
C SER A 89 -11.08 -3.36 13.15
N SER A 90 -12.02 -2.93 12.32
CA SER A 90 -13.45 -3.02 12.58
C SER A 90 -14.21 -3.37 11.32
N VAL A 91 -15.29 -4.14 11.47
CA VAL A 91 -16.22 -4.43 10.39
C VAL A 91 -17.36 -3.42 10.41
N GLU A 92 -17.55 -2.71 9.30
CA GLU A 92 -18.61 -1.73 9.11
C GLU A 92 -19.71 -2.28 8.20
N ASN A 93 -20.96 -1.95 8.53
CA ASN A 93 -22.10 -2.23 7.65
C ASN A 93 -22.26 -1.08 6.66
N LEU A 94 -22.07 -1.38 5.39
CA LEU A 94 -22.33 -0.45 4.32
C LEU A 94 -23.83 -0.27 4.08
N ASN A 95 -24.20 0.89 3.54
CA ASN A 95 -25.59 1.24 3.24
C ASN A 95 -26.29 0.25 2.28
N ASN A 96 -25.52 -0.57 1.56
CA ASN A 96 -26.01 -1.62 0.66
C ASN A 96 -26.17 -3.00 1.34
N GLY A 97 -26.01 -3.07 2.67
CA GLY A 97 -26.09 -4.29 3.46
C GLY A 97 -24.86 -5.20 3.37
N LYS A 98 -23.79 -4.77 2.69
CA LYS A 98 -22.52 -5.50 2.69
C LYS A 98 -21.68 -5.12 3.90
N LEU A 99 -20.85 -6.05 4.34
CA LEU A 99 -19.83 -5.82 5.35
C LEU A 99 -18.53 -5.39 4.66
N ALA A 100 -17.77 -4.52 5.31
CA ALA A 100 -16.42 -4.14 4.87
C ALA A 100 -15.52 -3.82 6.06
N LEU A 101 -14.21 -3.94 5.86
CA LEU A 101 -13.19 -3.69 6.86
C LEU A 101 -12.69 -2.25 6.81
N SER A 102 -12.57 -1.68 8.00
CA SER A 102 -11.81 -0.46 8.27
C SER A 102 -10.57 -0.86 9.06
N LEU A 103 -9.40 -0.49 8.55
CA LEU A 103 -8.10 -0.94 9.07
C LEU A 103 -7.27 0.25 9.53
N VAL A 104 -6.69 0.13 10.73
CA VAL A 104 -5.59 0.96 11.20
C VAL A 104 -4.34 0.09 11.23
N LEU A 105 -3.41 0.42 10.34
CA LEU A 105 -2.21 -0.35 10.10
C LEU A 105 -0.99 0.28 10.76
N ASN A 106 -0.04 -0.58 11.10
CA ASN A 106 1.32 -0.22 11.39
C ASN A 106 2.25 -0.98 10.44
N LEU A 107 3.53 -0.65 10.47
CA LEU A 107 4.56 -1.43 9.79
C LEU A 107 5.36 -2.17 10.84
N ASP A 108 6.07 -3.21 10.43
CA ASP A 108 7.00 -3.94 11.28
C ASP A 108 8.31 -4.22 10.54
N GLY A 109 9.33 -4.63 11.30
CA GLY A 109 10.67 -4.93 10.82
C GLY A 109 11.44 -3.68 10.41
N ALA A 110 12.33 -3.84 9.43
CA ALA A 110 13.19 -2.74 8.99
C ALA A 110 12.43 -1.60 8.29
N CYS A 111 11.17 -1.82 7.90
CA CYS A 111 10.38 -0.83 7.16
C CYS A 111 10.01 0.41 7.99
N ILE A 112 9.85 0.25 9.31
CA ILE A 112 9.74 1.42 10.21
C ILE A 112 11.08 2.16 10.28
N SER A 113 12.19 1.42 10.39
CA SER A 113 13.53 1.98 10.63
C SER A 113 14.09 2.75 9.43
N CYS A 114 13.66 2.41 8.21
CA CYS A 114 14.04 3.12 6.99
C CYS A 114 13.25 4.42 6.77
N GLY A 115 12.29 4.75 7.64
CA GLY A 115 11.43 5.92 7.49
C GLY A 115 10.54 5.78 6.26
N ALA A 116 9.47 4.98 6.39
CA ALA A 116 8.55 4.65 5.30
C ALA A 116 8.34 5.83 4.35
N ALA A 117 8.73 5.67 3.09
CA ALA A 117 8.58 6.75 2.12
C ALA A 117 7.08 7.03 1.94
N PRO A 118 6.67 8.30 1.77
CA PRO A 118 5.28 8.68 1.48
C PRO A 118 4.57 7.77 0.47
N GLY A 119 5.24 7.50 -0.66
CA GLY A 119 4.71 6.64 -1.71
C GLY A 119 4.52 5.17 -1.30
N THR A 120 5.28 4.68 -0.31
CA THR A 120 5.10 3.32 0.24
C THR A 120 3.81 3.23 1.03
N LEU A 121 3.52 4.20 1.90
CA LEU A 121 2.28 4.21 2.68
C LEU A 121 1.08 4.42 1.78
N GLN A 122 1.19 5.34 0.81
CA GLN A 122 0.14 5.57 -0.17
C GLN A 122 -0.11 4.32 -1.03
N GLY A 123 0.94 3.65 -1.51
CA GLY A 123 0.79 2.41 -2.28
C GLY A 123 0.11 1.29 -1.47
N ILE A 124 0.44 1.14 -0.18
CA ILE A 124 -0.28 0.18 0.70
C ILE A 124 -1.76 0.54 0.80
N GLN A 125 -2.07 1.83 1.01
CA GLN A 125 -3.45 2.29 1.08
C GLN A 125 -4.19 2.02 -0.24
N ASP A 126 -3.61 2.39 -1.38
CA ASP A 126 -4.23 2.26 -2.69
C ASP A 126 -4.46 0.80 -3.07
N ASP A 127 -3.46 -0.06 -2.86
CA ASP A 127 -3.55 -1.50 -3.16
C ASP A 127 -4.61 -2.20 -2.29
N LEU A 128 -4.71 -1.86 -1.00
CA LEU A 128 -5.71 -2.44 -0.12
C LEU A 128 -7.12 -1.90 -0.38
N LEU A 129 -7.26 -0.61 -0.68
CA LEU A 129 -8.57 -0.01 -1.04
C LEU A 129 -9.10 -0.50 -2.39
N ALA A 130 -8.27 -1.14 -3.22
CA ALA A 130 -8.74 -1.83 -4.41
C ALA A 130 -9.51 -3.13 -4.10
N ASP A 131 -9.34 -3.71 -2.91
CA ASP A 131 -10.11 -4.87 -2.44
C ASP A 131 -11.53 -4.42 -2.02
N ASN A 132 -12.55 -5.12 -2.52
CA ASN A 132 -13.94 -4.75 -2.30
C ASN A 132 -14.44 -5.04 -0.87
N GLU A 133 -13.69 -5.78 -0.08
CA GLU A 133 -13.96 -6.01 1.35
C GLU A 133 -13.29 -4.96 2.24
N ILE A 134 -12.53 -3.99 1.71
CA ILE A 134 -11.88 -2.91 2.48
C ILE A 134 -12.46 -1.56 2.07
N ILE A 135 -12.77 -0.70 3.05
CA ILE A 135 -13.36 0.63 2.82
C ILE A 135 -12.52 1.78 3.37
N SER A 136 -11.62 1.49 4.30
CA SER A 136 -10.78 2.48 4.94
C SER A 136 -9.47 1.85 5.35
N VAL A 137 -8.38 2.54 5.04
CA VAL A 137 -7.03 2.20 5.47
C VAL A 137 -6.41 3.48 6.04
N GLN A 138 -6.00 3.40 7.29
CA GLN A 138 -5.35 4.47 8.04
C GLN A 138 -4.10 3.91 8.70
N PHE A 139 -3.21 4.77 9.16
CA PHE A 139 -1.97 4.37 9.83
C PHE A 139 -1.96 4.81 11.28
N SER A 140 -1.36 3.99 12.13
CA SER A 140 -1.21 4.30 13.55
C SER A 140 -0.25 5.47 13.75
N SER A 141 -0.67 6.47 14.53
CA SER A 141 0.18 7.58 14.95
C SER A 141 1.43 7.13 15.72
N SER A 142 1.39 5.96 16.37
CA SER A 142 2.55 5.37 17.04
C SER A 142 3.74 5.13 16.09
N MET A 143 3.49 4.95 14.79
CA MET A 143 4.54 4.82 13.77
C MET A 143 5.42 6.07 13.73
N LEU A 144 4.84 7.25 13.96
CA LEU A 144 5.54 8.54 13.88
C LEU A 144 6.54 8.75 15.02
N GLU A 145 6.46 7.94 16.09
CA GLU A 145 7.41 7.98 17.21
C GLU A 145 8.79 7.46 16.79
N TRP A 146 8.85 6.61 15.77
CA TRP A 146 10.09 6.05 15.24
C TRP A 146 10.79 6.94 14.22
N PHE A 147 10.12 8.01 13.76
CA PHE A 147 10.65 8.94 12.79
C PHE A 147 11.31 10.14 13.46
N SER A 148 12.40 10.62 12.87
CA SER A 148 12.93 11.94 13.20
C SER A 148 11.91 13.03 12.85
N ASP A 149 12.05 14.21 13.45
CA ASP A 149 11.11 15.32 13.21
C ASP A 149 11.01 15.69 11.72
N LEU A 150 12.12 15.65 10.98
CA LEU A 150 12.11 15.91 9.54
C LEU A 150 11.34 14.84 8.76
N GLN A 151 11.54 13.56 9.09
CA GLN A 151 10.82 12.46 8.44
C GLN A 151 9.33 12.51 8.77
N ARG A 152 8.98 12.83 10.02
CA ARG A 152 7.59 13.00 10.46
C ARG A 152 6.91 14.13 9.67
N ASP A 153 7.52 15.31 9.60
CA ASP A 153 6.98 16.44 8.84
C ASP A 153 6.81 16.10 7.36
N PHE A 154 7.78 15.39 6.78
CA PHE A 154 7.74 14.98 5.38
C PHE A 154 6.60 14.01 5.10
N VAL A 155 6.44 12.96 5.93
CA VAL A 155 5.37 11.96 5.77
C VAL A 155 3.99 12.56 6.04
N LEU A 156 3.84 13.44 7.03
CA LEU A 156 2.56 14.11 7.29
C LEU A 156 2.15 15.05 6.14
N LYS A 157 3.11 15.71 5.50
CA LYS A 157 2.84 16.66 4.41
C LYS A 157 2.66 16.01 3.05
N HIS A 158 3.39 14.93 2.78
CA HIS A 158 3.48 14.32 1.45
C HIS A 158 2.97 12.88 1.39
N GLY A 159 2.64 12.26 2.52
CA GLY A 159 2.18 10.87 2.63
C GLY A 159 0.87 10.57 1.92
N GLY A 160 -0.03 11.54 1.81
CA GLY A 160 -1.36 11.32 1.22
C GLY A 160 -2.25 10.36 2.04
N VAL A 161 -1.83 10.00 3.25
CA VAL A 161 -2.45 9.01 4.13
C VAL A 161 -2.88 9.67 5.45
N SER A 162 -3.83 9.06 6.16
CA SER A 162 -4.30 9.56 7.46
C SER A 162 -3.66 8.79 8.61
N PHE A 163 -3.21 9.52 9.64
CA PHE A 163 -2.72 8.96 10.90
C PHE A 163 -3.74 9.17 12.02
N VAL A 164 -4.00 8.13 12.83
CA VAL A 164 -4.98 8.15 13.93
C VAL A 164 -4.44 7.65 15.25
#